data_AF-F3KUH3-F1
#
_entry.id   AF-F3KUH3-F1
#
_cell.length_a   1.000
_cell.length_b   1.000
_cell.length_c   1.000
_cell.angle_alpha   90.00
_cell.angle_beta   90.00
_cell.angle_gamma   90.00
#
_symmetry.space_group_name_H-M   'P 1'
#
loop_
_entity.id
_entity.type
_entity.pdbx_description
1 polymer ?
#
loop_
_entity_poly.entity_id
_entity_poly.type
_entity_poly.pdbx_seq_one_letter_code
_entity_poly.pdbx_strand_id
1 'polypeptide(L)'
;MIHPQQLAERYAALWNEIDPMRRKAAITQLWTANGRHFVKAQQVFGHEALERRVQASHEKNVRDAGCQFRISGDAQQLPGVVTFHWEMVLAATGVVMAAGLEFLALDAEGLIVKDYQFILE
;
A
#
# COMPACT_ATOMS: atom_id res chain seq x y z
N MET A 1 -3.63 -8.71 17.61
CA MET A 1 -3.00 -7.48 17.10
C MET A 1 -1.93 -7.91 16.10
N ILE A 2 -2.02 -7.46 14.84
CA ILE A 2 -1.02 -7.80 13.81
C ILE A 2 0.24 -6.97 14.09
N HIS A 3 1.43 -7.57 13.96
CA HIS A 3 2.68 -6.85 14.11
C HIS A 3 2.81 -5.78 12.99
N PRO A 4 3.28 -4.55 13.25
CA PRO A 4 3.30 -3.49 12.23
C PRO A 4 4.04 -3.90 10.95
N GLN A 5 5.13 -4.67 11.10
CA GLN A 5 5.88 -5.19 9.97
C GLN A 5 5.05 -6.13 9.07
N GLN A 6 4.21 -6.98 9.66
CA GLN A 6 3.32 -7.86 8.91
C GLN A 6 2.21 -7.08 8.20
N LEU A 7 1.72 -5.98 8.80
CA LEU A 7 0.76 -5.09 8.13
C LEU A 7 1.41 -4.42 6.91
N ALA A 8 2.62 -3.91 7.07
CA ALA A 8 3.39 -3.29 5.98
C ALA A 8 3.67 -4.27 4.83
N GLU A 9 4.04 -5.51 5.14
CA GLU A 9 4.24 -6.58 4.15
C GLU A 9 2.95 -6.92 3.38
N ARG A 10 1.82 -7.06 4.09
CA ARG A 10 0.51 -7.29 3.46
C ARG A 10 0.10 -6.11 2.58
N TYR A 11 0.41 -4.90 3.02
CA TYR A 11 0.18 -3.68 2.25
C TYR A 11 0.98 -3.71 0.94
N ALA A 12 2.30 -3.94 0.97
CA ALA A 12 3.09 -4.03 -0.25
C ALA A 12 2.68 -5.21 -1.15
N ALA A 13 2.29 -6.35 -0.58
CA ALA A 13 1.79 -7.49 -1.35
C ALA A 13 0.56 -7.14 -2.19
N LEU A 14 -0.37 -6.32 -1.68
CA LEU A 14 -1.54 -5.85 -2.43
C LEU A 14 -1.14 -5.13 -3.73
N TRP A 15 -0.09 -4.32 -3.69
CA TRP A 15 0.37 -3.55 -4.84
C TRP A 15 1.05 -4.40 -5.92
N ASN A 16 1.51 -5.59 -5.55
CA ASN A 16 2.08 -6.58 -6.47
C ASN A 16 1.04 -7.64 -6.91
N GLU A 17 -0.19 -7.62 -6.40
CA GLU A 17 -1.18 -8.69 -6.63
C GLU A 17 -1.79 -8.64 -8.04
N ILE A 18 -1.59 -9.73 -8.79
CA ILE A 18 -2.01 -9.91 -10.18
C ILE A 18 -3.50 -10.30 -10.23
N ASP A 19 -3.93 -11.18 -9.33
CA ASP A 19 -5.28 -11.75 -9.33
C ASP A 19 -6.31 -10.70 -8.86
N PRO A 20 -7.31 -10.35 -9.68
CA PRO A 20 -8.29 -9.33 -9.33
C PRO A 20 -9.18 -9.70 -8.13
N MET A 21 -9.47 -10.98 -7.93
CA MET A 21 -10.27 -11.45 -6.79
C MET A 21 -9.46 -11.40 -5.50
N ARG A 22 -8.19 -11.80 -5.54
CA ARG A 22 -7.28 -11.67 -4.39
C ARG A 22 -7.01 -10.21 -4.03
N ARG A 23 -6.83 -9.34 -5.04
CA ARG A 23 -6.66 -7.90 -4.84
C ARG A 23 -7.86 -7.28 -4.13
N LYS A 24 -9.08 -7.59 -4.59
CA LYS A 24 -10.32 -7.15 -3.92
C LYS A 24 -10.41 -7.64 -2.48
N ALA A 25 -10.11 -8.91 -2.23
CA ALA A 25 -10.12 -9.48 -0.88
C ALA A 25 -9.06 -8.84 0.03
N ALA A 26 -7.86 -8.57 -0.49
CA ALA A 26 -6.81 -7.89 0.27
C ALA A 26 -7.22 -6.46 0.65
N ILE A 27 -7.89 -5.72 -0.26
CA ILE A 27 -8.41 -4.38 0.03
C ILE A 27 -9.44 -4.40 1.16
N THR A 28 -10.40 -5.35 1.13
CA THR A 28 -11.43 -5.45 2.18
C THR A 28 -10.86 -5.86 3.54
N GLN A 29 -9.73 -6.58 3.54
CA GLN A 29 -9.03 -6.98 4.76
C GLN A 29 -8.10 -5.90 5.32
N LEU A 30 -7.72 -4.90 4.50
CA LEU A 30 -6.79 -3.84 4.90
C LEU A 30 -7.52 -2.54 5.23
N TRP A 31 -8.58 -2.18 4.49
CA TRP A 31 -9.33 -0.94 4.71
C TRP A 31 -10.73 -1.18 5.23
N THR A 32 -11.22 -0.22 6.02
CA THR A 32 -12.66 -0.05 6.25
C THR A 32 -13.40 0.24 4.94
N ALA A 33 -14.72 -0.02 4.88
CA ALA A 33 -15.53 0.23 3.68
C ALA A 33 -15.45 1.70 3.18
N ASN A 34 -15.25 2.65 4.09
CA ASN A 34 -15.12 4.08 3.81
C ASN A 34 -13.66 4.58 3.89
N GLY A 35 -12.70 3.66 3.81
CA GLY A 35 -11.28 3.97 3.86
C GLY A 35 -10.86 4.95 2.77
N ARG A 36 -9.88 5.80 3.09
CA ARG A 36 -9.35 6.82 2.18
C ARG A 36 -7.88 6.61 1.94
N HIS A 37 -7.45 6.82 0.70
CA HIS A 37 -6.04 6.87 0.33
C HIS A 37 -5.72 8.25 -0.28
N PHE A 38 -4.64 8.86 0.17
CA PHE A 38 -4.17 10.17 -0.26
C PHE A 38 -2.75 10.04 -0.82
N VAL A 39 -2.55 10.50 -2.05
CA VAL A 39 -1.22 10.56 -2.69
C VAL A 39 -1.14 11.79 -3.58
N LYS A 40 -0.10 12.62 -3.41
CA LYS A 40 0.02 13.91 -4.13
C LYS A 40 -1.31 14.68 -4.03
N ALA A 41 -1.89 15.10 -5.16
CA ALA A 41 -3.18 15.79 -5.23
C ALA A 41 -4.39 14.84 -5.34
N GLN A 42 -4.19 13.51 -5.33
CA GLN A 42 -5.26 12.54 -5.50
C GLN A 42 -5.81 12.08 -4.15
N GLN A 43 -7.13 11.92 -4.11
CA GLN A 43 -7.84 11.27 -3.03
C GLN A 43 -8.70 10.14 -3.59
N VAL A 44 -8.55 8.95 -3.02
CA VAL A 44 -9.30 7.75 -3.39
C VAL A 44 -10.16 7.32 -2.21
N PHE A 45 -11.43 6.99 -2.48
CA PHE A 45 -12.42 6.72 -1.44
C PHE A 45 -13.14 5.39 -1.69
N GLY A 46 -13.13 4.53 -0.68
CA GLY A 46 -13.82 3.25 -0.69
C GLY A 46 -13.12 2.16 -1.50
N HIS A 47 -13.52 0.91 -1.26
CA HIS A 47 -12.86 -0.27 -1.80
C HIS A 47 -12.82 -0.31 -3.33
N GLU A 48 -13.89 0.11 -4.00
CA GLU A 48 -13.96 0.07 -5.46
C GLU A 48 -12.97 1.04 -6.12
N ALA A 49 -12.85 2.25 -5.57
CA ALA A 49 -11.89 3.23 -6.09
C ALA A 49 -10.44 2.85 -5.73
N LEU A 50 -10.23 2.24 -4.55
CA LEU A 50 -8.94 1.67 -4.17
C LEU A 50 -8.52 0.55 -5.13
N GLU A 51 -9.45 -0.33 -5.50
CA GLU A 51 -9.17 -1.42 -6.44
C GLU A 51 -8.72 -0.88 -7.80
N ARG A 52 -9.45 0.09 -8.36
CA ARG A 52 -9.06 0.75 -9.62
C ARG A 52 -7.67 1.37 -9.53
N ARG A 53 -7.35 2.03 -8.42
CA ARG A 53 -6.05 2.68 -8.22
C ARG A 53 -4.92 1.64 -8.14
N VAL A 54 -5.10 0.59 -7.33
CA VAL A 54 -4.10 -0.47 -7.18
C VAL A 54 -3.90 -1.19 -8.51
N GLN A 55 -4.99 -1.50 -9.23
CA GLN A 55 -4.90 -2.10 -10.56
C GLN A 55 -4.11 -1.20 -11.52
N ALA A 56 -4.46 0.08 -11.65
CA ALA A 56 -3.77 0.99 -12.57
C ALA A 56 -2.27 1.12 -12.25
N SER A 57 -1.90 1.14 -10.97
CA SER A 57 -0.49 1.14 -10.55
C SER A 57 0.22 -0.18 -10.85
N HIS A 58 -0.42 -1.32 -10.56
CA HIS A 58 0.10 -2.64 -10.87
C HIS A 58 0.41 -2.75 -12.36
N GLU A 59 -0.59 -2.44 -13.20
CA GLU A 59 -0.47 -2.55 -14.65
C GLU A 59 0.72 -1.73 -15.16
N LYS A 60 0.77 -0.45 -14.80
CA LYS A 60 1.83 0.46 -15.23
C LYS A 60 3.22 0.04 -14.70
N ASN A 61 3.33 -0.21 -13.40
CA ASN A 61 4.62 -0.28 -12.73
C ASN A 61 5.14 -1.72 -12.63
N VAL A 62 4.27 -2.68 -12.33
CA VAL A 62 4.66 -4.08 -12.13
C VAL A 62 4.63 -4.85 -13.44
N ARG A 63 3.47 -4.90 -14.12
CA ARG A 63 3.30 -5.67 -15.35
C ARG A 63 4.10 -5.08 -16.51
N ASP A 64 3.94 -3.79 -16.76
CA ASP A 64 4.49 -3.16 -17.98
C ASP A 64 5.93 -2.67 -17.80
N ALA A 65 6.29 -2.16 -16.60
CA ALA A 65 7.64 -1.67 -16.30
C ALA A 65 8.54 -2.66 -15.55
N GLY A 66 8.05 -3.87 -15.21
CA GLY A 66 8.85 -4.91 -14.55
C GLY A 66 9.36 -4.54 -13.16
N CYS A 67 8.70 -3.60 -12.48
CA CYS A 67 9.04 -3.24 -11.10
C CYS A 67 8.35 -4.15 -10.08
N GLN A 68 8.79 -4.06 -8.84
CA GLN A 68 8.15 -4.67 -7.67
C GLN A 68 8.16 -3.67 -6.52
N PHE A 69 7.12 -3.71 -5.68
CA PHE A 69 7.06 -2.93 -4.44
C PHE A 69 7.54 -3.78 -3.26
N ARG A 70 8.41 -3.22 -2.42
CA ARG A 70 8.88 -3.85 -1.18
C ARG A 70 8.87 -2.86 -0.01
N ILE A 71 8.81 -3.39 1.22
CA ILE A 71 8.93 -2.59 2.45
C ILE A 71 10.39 -2.56 2.94
N SER A 72 10.77 -1.48 3.62
CA SER A 72 12.15 -1.28 4.10
C SER A 72 12.47 -2.00 5.41
N GLY A 73 11.48 -2.62 6.06
CA GLY A 73 11.67 -3.37 7.31
C GLY A 73 11.67 -2.51 8.57
N ASP A 74 11.21 -1.27 8.47
CA ASP A 74 11.24 -0.24 9.51
C ASP A 74 9.84 0.16 10.01
N ALA A 75 8.88 -0.76 9.92
CA ALA A 75 7.51 -0.47 10.31
C ALA A 75 7.40 -0.17 11.81
N GLN A 76 6.83 0.97 12.13
CA GLN A 76 6.59 1.42 13.50
C GLN A 76 5.10 1.55 13.77
N GLN A 77 4.72 1.38 15.04
CA GLN A 77 3.35 1.53 15.49
C GLN A 77 3.26 2.45 16.72
N LEU A 78 2.29 3.35 16.67
CA LEU A 78 1.78 4.12 17.80
C LEU A 78 0.28 3.83 17.94
N PRO A 79 -0.37 4.24 19.04
CA PRO A 79 -1.81 4.05 19.19
C PRO A 79 -2.59 4.63 17.99
N GLY A 80 -3.31 3.75 17.27
CA GLY A 80 -4.11 4.10 16.10
C GLY A 80 -3.33 4.43 14.83
N VAL A 81 -2.01 4.27 14.80
CA VAL A 81 -1.17 4.66 13.66
C VAL A 81 -0.07 3.63 13.37
N VAL A 82 0.12 3.30 12.10
CA VAL A 82 1.29 2.56 11.61
C VAL A 82 1.99 3.36 10.51
N THR A 83 3.31 3.33 10.48
CA THR A 83 4.10 3.95 9.42
C THR A 83 5.28 3.08 9.02
N PHE A 84 5.68 3.14 7.75
CA PHE A 84 6.80 2.37 7.19
C PHE A 84 7.25 2.99 5.87
N HIS A 85 8.50 2.72 5.48
CA HIS A 85 8.98 3.06 4.15
C HIS A 85 8.74 1.93 3.14
N TRP A 86 8.57 2.33 1.88
CA TRP A 86 8.48 1.43 0.75
C TRP A 86 9.41 1.89 -0.38
N GLU A 87 9.78 0.93 -1.20
CA GLU A 87 10.54 1.15 -2.43
C GLU A 87 9.84 0.45 -3.60
N MET A 88 9.83 1.12 -4.75
CA MET A 88 9.55 0.50 -6.03
C MET A 88 10.89 0.24 -6.72
N VAL A 89 11.21 -1.02 -6.99
CA VAL A 89 12.51 -1.42 -7.54
C VAL A 89 12.32 -2.18 -8.85
N LEU A 90 13.26 -2.06 -9.79
CA LEU A 90 13.31 -2.95 -10.95
C LEU A 90 13.59 -4.38 -10.49
N ALA A 91 12.72 -5.33 -10.82
CA ALA A 91 12.84 -6.69 -10.31
C ALA A 91 14.12 -7.39 -10.79
N ALA A 92 14.55 -7.09 -12.02
CA ALA A 92 15.73 -7.70 -12.63
C ALA A 92 17.07 -7.22 -12.04
N THR A 93 17.13 -6.00 -11.51
CA THR A 93 18.41 -5.36 -11.12
C THR A 93 18.44 -4.86 -9.69
N GLY A 94 17.29 -4.70 -9.04
CA GLY A 94 17.17 -4.12 -7.70
C GLY A 94 17.34 -2.61 -7.65
N VAL A 95 17.49 -1.93 -8.80
CA VAL A 95 17.59 -0.46 -8.86
C VAL A 95 16.30 0.16 -8.31
N VAL A 96 16.45 1.08 -7.36
CA VAL A 96 15.33 1.85 -6.78
C VAL A 96 14.86 2.90 -7.79
N MET A 97 13.60 2.79 -8.19
CA MET A 97 12.94 3.68 -9.14
C MET A 97 12.12 4.77 -8.45
N ALA A 98 11.61 4.47 -7.26
CA ALA A 98 10.93 5.42 -6.38
C ALA A 98 10.96 4.90 -4.94
N ALA A 99 10.85 5.81 -3.98
CA ALA A 99 10.69 5.49 -2.58
C ALA A 99 9.59 6.37 -1.96
N GLY A 100 9.06 5.92 -0.83
CA GLY A 100 8.03 6.65 -0.12
C GLY A 100 7.86 6.20 1.32
N LEU A 101 6.96 6.90 2.02
CA LEU A 101 6.54 6.63 3.39
C LEU A 101 5.02 6.53 3.41
N GLU A 102 4.49 5.44 3.97
CA GLU A 102 3.07 5.37 4.28
C GLU A 102 2.82 5.76 5.73
N PHE A 103 1.73 6.50 5.95
CA PHE A 103 1.17 6.78 7.26
C PHE A 103 -0.28 6.31 7.28
N LEU A 104 -0.53 5.24 8.04
CA LEU A 104 -1.82 4.57 8.13
C LEU A 104 -2.49 4.94 9.46
N ALA A 105 -3.64 5.60 9.41
CA ALA A 105 -4.54 5.75 10.54
C ALA A 105 -5.52 4.57 10.58
N LEU A 106 -5.57 3.89 11.72
CA LEU A 106 -6.32 2.65 11.93
C LEU A 106 -7.53 2.87 12.87
N ASP A 107 -8.58 2.07 12.71
CA ASP A 107 -9.66 1.95 13.69
C ASP A 107 -9.30 0.99 14.84
N ALA A 108 -10.27 0.72 15.73
CA ALA A 108 -10.07 -0.16 16.88
C ALA A 108 -9.85 -1.63 16.48
N GLU A 109 -10.34 -2.02 15.31
CA GLU A 109 -10.19 -3.35 14.72
C GLU A 109 -8.87 -3.50 13.94
N GLY A 110 -8.12 -2.41 13.76
CA GLY A 110 -6.86 -2.38 13.04
C GLY A 110 -7.00 -2.25 11.53
N LEU A 111 -8.18 -1.86 11.03
CA LEU A 111 -8.42 -1.57 9.62
C LEU A 111 -8.06 -0.12 9.31
N ILE A 112 -7.58 0.12 8.09
CA ILE A 112 -7.17 1.43 7.64
C ILE A 112 -8.41 2.30 7.39
N VAL A 113 -8.47 3.43 8.09
CA VAL A 113 -9.45 4.50 7.87
C VAL A 113 -8.87 5.55 6.93
N LYS A 114 -7.60 5.90 7.11
CA LYS A 114 -6.88 6.82 6.22
C LYS A 114 -5.47 6.32 5.96
N ASP A 115 -5.07 6.40 4.71
CA ASP A 115 -3.74 6.06 4.23
C ASP A 115 -3.15 7.30 3.53
N TYR A 116 -2.04 7.81 4.06
CA TYR A 116 -1.32 8.93 3.49
C TYR A 116 0.01 8.44 2.93
N GLN A 117 0.16 8.57 1.62
CA GLN A 117 1.38 8.25 0.89
C GLN A 117 2.20 9.50 0.63
N PHE A 118 3.43 9.50 1.14
CA PHE A 118 4.43 10.50 0.84
C PHE A 118 5.44 9.92 -0.14
N ILE A 119 5.67 10.61 -1.26
CA ILE A 119 6.76 10.27 -2.18
C ILE A 119 8.00 10.99 -1.69
N LEU A 120 9.10 10.26 -1.52
CA LEU A 120 10.40 10.84 -1.16
C LEU A 120 11.18 11.16 -2.44
N GLU A 121 11.86 12.30 -2.44
CA GLU A 121 12.76 12.75 -3.50
C GLU A 121 14.20 12.30 -3.24
#